data_AF-A0A8J4T955-F1
#
_entry.id   AF-A0A8J4T955-F1
#
_cell.length_a   1.000
_cell.length_b   1.000
_cell.length_c   1.000
_cell.angle_alpha   90.00
_cell.angle_beta   90.00
_cell.angle_gamma   90.00
#
_symmetry.space_group_name_H-M   'P 1'
#
loop_
_entity.id
_entity.type
_entity.pdbx_description
1 polymer ?
#
loop_
_entity_poly.entity_id
_entity_poly.type
_entity_poly.pdbx_seq_one_letter_code
_entity_poly.pdbx_strand_id
1 'polypeptide(L)' 'VTVDHLCLNGGVCVNKHNTHSCSCQVGWTGSYCEIGIDECLSNPCRNGGTCVDYQGGYDCQ' A
#
# COMPACT_ATOMS: atom_id res chain seq x y z
N VAL A 1 -22.56 2.91 -0.33
CA VAL A 1 -21.17 3.21 -0.74
C VAL A 1 -21.16 3.19 -2.25
N THR A 2 -20.99 4.33 -2.89
CA THR A 2 -20.86 4.42 -4.35
C THR A 2 -19.50 3.87 -4.76
N VAL A 3 -19.39 3.29 -5.96
CA VAL A 3 -18.20 2.55 -6.42
C VAL A 3 -16.92 3.39 -6.42
N ASP A 4 -17.04 4.72 -6.46
CA ASP A 4 -15.93 5.67 -6.43
C ASP A 4 -15.19 5.74 -5.08
N HIS A 5 -15.84 5.41 -3.95
CA HIS A 5 -15.24 5.46 -2.62
C HIS A 5 -14.76 4.11 -2.10
N LEU A 6 -14.75 3.09 -2.95
CA LEU A 6 -14.42 1.74 -2.54
C LEU A 6 -12.91 1.54 -2.36
N CYS A 7 -12.10 2.20 -3.18
CA CYS A 7 -10.64 2.17 -3.07
C CYS A 7 -10.16 3.28 -2.15
N LEU A 8 -9.44 2.92 -1.09
CA LEU A 8 -8.90 3.85 -0.10
C LEU A 8 -7.51 4.36 -0.50
N ASN A 9 -7.00 5.33 0.25
CA ASN A 9 -5.61 5.83 0.15
C ASN A 9 -5.16 6.24 -1.26
N GLY A 10 -6.06 6.86 -2.04
CA GLY A 10 -5.79 7.29 -3.40
C GLY A 10 -5.78 6.16 -4.44
N GLY A 11 -6.25 4.97 -4.07
CA GLY A 11 -6.45 3.85 -4.99
C GLY A 11 -7.45 4.19 -6.10
N VAL A 12 -7.19 3.73 -7.31
CA VAL A 12 -8.05 3.95 -8.47
C VAL A 12 -8.93 2.73 -8.69
N CYS A 13 -10.25 2.93 -8.69
CA CYS A 13 -11.18 1.87 -9.04
C CYS A 13 -11.08 1.56 -10.53
N VAL A 14 -10.74 0.31 -10.86
CA VAL A 14 -10.71 -0.17 -12.24
C VAL A 14 -11.83 -1.18 -12.45
N ASN A 15 -12.65 -0.93 -13.47
CA ASN A 15 -13.72 -1.84 -13.88
C ASN A 15 -13.11 -3.07 -14.57
N LYS A 16 -13.44 -4.25 -14.06
CA LYS A 16 -13.04 -5.56 -14.58
C LYS A 16 -14.28 -6.31 -15.04
N HIS A 17 -14.91 -5.82 -16.11
CA HIS A 17 -16.18 -6.34 -16.64
C HIS A 17 -17.31 -6.36 -15.58
N ASN A 18 -17.65 -7.54 -15.05
CA ASN A 18 -18.71 -7.75 -14.05
C ASN A 18 -18.21 -7.60 -12.60
N THR A 19 -16.94 -7.29 -12.41
CA THR A 19 -16.36 -6.99 -11.10
C THR A 19 -15.54 -5.70 -11.15
N HIS A 20 -15.05 -5.25 -10.01
CA HIS A 20 -14.11 -4.15 -9.86
C HIS A 20 -12.82 -4.67 -9.22
N SER A 21 -11.73 -3.93 -9.40
CA SER A 21 -10.53 -4.10 -8.57
C SER A 21 -9.94 -2.72 -8.27
N CYS A 22 -9.21 -2.60 -7.17
CA CYS A 22 -8.48 -1.37 -6.86
C CYS A 22 -7.05 -1.45 -7.35
N SER A 23 -6.60 -0.43 -8.09
CA SER A 23 -5.19 -0.20 -8.37
C SER A 23 -4.62 0.68 -7.26
N CYS A 24 -3.82 0.09 -6.37
CA CYS A 24 -3.29 0.79 -5.21
C CYS A 24 -2.11 1.71 -5.56
N GLN A 25 -2.01 2.81 -4.81
CA GLN A 25 -0.81 3.64 -4.81
C GLN A 25 0.35 2.90 -4.14
N VAL A 26 1.57 3.39 -4.37
CA VAL A 26 2.76 2.83 -3.73
C VAL A 26 2.61 2.90 -2.20
N GLY A 27 3.07 1.87 -1.50
CA GLY A 27 2.92 1.73 -0.04
C GLY A 27 1.57 1.20 0.44
N TRP A 28 0.65 0.82 -0.47
CA TRP A 28 -0.67 0.28 -0.09
C TRP A 28 -0.97 -1.05 -0.78
N THR A 29 -1.69 -1.91 -0.07
CA THR A 29 -2.15 -3.23 -0.50
C THR A 29 -3.54 -3.54 0.07
N GLY A 30 -4.05 -4.74 -0.20
CA GLY A 30 -5.41 -5.15 0.13
C GLY A 30 -6.36 -5.01 -1.06
N SER A 31 -7.59 -5.55 -0.91
CA SER A 31 -8.56 -5.52 -2.02
C SER A 31 -9.05 -4.10 -2.33
N TYR A 32 -8.96 -3.22 -1.33
CA TYR A 32 -9.44 -1.86 -1.33
C TYR A 32 -8.32 -0.86 -1.02
N CYS A 33 -7.05 -1.28 -1.09
CA CYS A 33 -5.89 -0.44 -0.75
C CYS A 33 -5.93 0.07 0.71
N GLU A 34 -6.54 -0.71 1.59
CA GLU A 34 -6.79 -0.39 2.99
C GLU A 34 -5.63 -0.75 3.91
N ILE A 35 -4.68 -1.56 3.42
CA ILE A 35 -3.55 -2.08 4.19
C ILE A 35 -2.30 -1.31 3.80
N GLY A 36 -1.66 -0.64 4.75
CA GLY A 36 -0.32 -0.08 4.55
C GLY A 36 0.70 -1.20 4.43
N ILE A 37 1.61 -1.09 3.48
CA ILE A 37 2.79 -1.95 3.43
C ILE A 37 3.73 -1.47 4.53
N ASP A 38 4.35 -2.41 5.23
CA ASP A 38 5.44 -2.15 6.17
C ASP A 38 6.71 -2.67 5.51
N GLU A 39 7.48 -1.76 4.95
CA GLU A 39 8.70 -2.06 4.23
C GLU A 39 9.83 -2.51 5.17
N CYS A 40 9.70 -2.22 6.47
CA CYS A 40 10.60 -2.64 7.53
C CYS A 40 10.37 -4.07 8.00
N LEU A 41 9.24 -4.71 7.67
CA LEU A 41 8.87 -6.05 8.14
C LEU A 41 9.89 -7.14 7.76
N SER A 42 10.65 -6.92 6.68
CA SER A 42 11.74 -7.81 6.24
C SER A 42 13.08 -7.58 6.93
N ASN A 43 13.16 -6.60 7.85
CA ASN A 43 14.37 -6.10 8.48
C ASN A 43 15.49 -5.79 7.46
N PRO A 44 15.25 -4.85 6.52
CA PRO A 44 16.17 -4.60 5.42
C PRO A 44 17.46 -3.88 5.85
N CYS A 45 17.44 -3.17 6.98
CA CYS A 45 18.59 -2.40 7.46
C CYS A 45 19.68 -3.29 8.06
N ARG A 46 20.92 -3.10 7.59
CA ARG A 46 22.08 -3.88 8.01
C ARG A 46 22.86 -3.17 9.11
N ASN A 47 23.80 -3.89 9.74
CA ASN A 47 24.74 -3.36 10.74
C ASN A 47 24.07 -2.73 11.98
N GLY A 48 22.87 -3.18 12.33
CA GLY A 48 22.11 -2.64 13.45
C GLY A 48 21.44 -1.30 13.18
N GLY A 49 21.34 -0.88 11.90
CA GLY A 49 20.59 0.32 11.52
C GLY A 49 19.11 0.23 11.88
N THR A 50 18.51 1.35 12.26
CA THR A 50 17.09 1.42 12.59
C THR A 50 16.29 1.65 11.32
N CYS A 51 15.33 0.76 11.05
CA CYS A 51 14.44 0.90 9.91
C CYS A 51 13.29 1.85 10.25
N VAL A 52 13.02 2.79 9.35
CA VAL A 52 11.88 3.71 9.43
C VAL A 52 11.05 3.54 8.17
N ASP A 53 9.85 3.04 8.35
CA ASP A 53 8.86 2.85 7.29
C ASP A 53 8.25 4.21 6.86
N TYR A 54 8.00 4.36 5.57
CA TYR A 54 7.20 5.45 5.01
C TYR A 54 6.43 4.98 3.78
N GLN A 55 5.50 5.80 3.31
CA GLN A 55 4.62 5.42 2.19
C GLN A 55 5.42 5.02 0.93
N GLY A 56 5.49 3.70 0.68
CA GLY A 56 6.13 3.11 -0.49
C GLY A 56 7.63 2.89 -0.38
N GLY A 57 8.20 2.96 0.82
CA GLY A 57 9.63 2.79 1.02
C GLY A 57 10.03 2.71 2.49
N TYR A 58 11.33 2.64 2.70
CA TYR A 58 11.93 2.66 4.03
C TYR A 58 13.25 3.42 4.00
N ASP A 59 13.63 3.98 5.14
CA ASP A 59 14.95 4.57 5.38
C ASP A 59 15.67 3.81 6.49
N CYS A 60 17.00 3.70 6.34
CA CYS A 60 17.87 3.16 7.38
C CYS A 60 18.65 4.28 8.04
N GLN A 61 18.54 4.39 9.36
CA GLN A 61 19.28 5.35 10.20
C GLN A 61 20.41 4.67 10.96
#